data_AF-C6M5Z3-F1
#
_entry.id   AF-C6M5Z3-F1
#
_cell.length_a   1.000
_cell.length_b   1.000
_cell.length_c   1.000
_cell.angle_alpha   90.00
_cell.angle_beta   90.00
_cell.angle_gamma   90.00
#
_symmetry.space_group_name_H-M   'P 1'
#
loop_
_entity.id
_entity.type
_entity.pdbx_description
1 polymer ?
#
loop_
_entity_poly.entity_id
_entity_poly.type
_entity_poly.pdbx_seq_one_letter_code
_entity_poly.pdbx_strand_id
1 'polypeptide(L)'
;MFKSYNILFQNGTRVQRRGYTVYQVNQNYAQRAYDIAAVYAKMYLGSGEFKEFPVLKNNSGLFYWMGLAAFASKTVGCALDNPWVKDPGGMVRQYTGLLRNLTPFLPPSHGIHNNTYIIDLMPQLSTQLAKGNVWLFLDVMPWHYVYAQNPAVFRQCLSKRKFDALPTVIKEDLGKVDGFEDTIEDRNMNFADSGKQYIQKAFSALDEALKLEESRKIAEKKILHLFYIAYHEQEIILQKIMYEGRVFPAYLSMSRMLEDKLPGLYAQLPQNELNLVATCKIKKGQERFQSKAPRGIELENLEQRMNWITKAATIYHKRMSRPSDKQFIENQLRILAARKRAGVGDHA
;
A
#
# COMPACT_ATOMS: atom_id res chain seq x y z
N MET A 1 -6.21 -20.14 9.38
CA MET A 1 -6.08 -18.73 8.97
C MET A 1 -4.64 -18.31 9.19
N PHE A 2 -3.95 -17.77 8.18
CA PHE A 2 -2.57 -17.29 8.33
C PHE A 2 -2.51 -16.26 9.46
N LYS A 3 -1.57 -16.42 10.40
CA LYS A 3 -1.43 -15.52 11.58
C LYS A 3 -1.33 -14.04 11.17
N SER A 4 -0.77 -13.74 9.99
CA SER A 4 -0.71 -12.38 9.43
C SER A 4 -2.06 -11.81 8.98
N TYR A 5 -3.09 -12.62 8.73
CA TYR A 5 -4.41 -12.12 8.30
C TYR A 5 -5.25 -11.65 9.49
N ASN A 6 -4.91 -12.09 10.71
CA ASN A 6 -5.55 -11.62 11.93
C ASN A 6 -5.42 -10.09 12.12
N ILE A 7 -4.49 -9.44 11.42
CA ILE A 7 -4.29 -7.98 11.48
C ILE A 7 -5.44 -7.18 10.87
N LEU A 8 -6.19 -7.81 9.95
CA LEU A 8 -7.33 -7.17 9.31
C LEU A 8 -8.52 -7.08 10.27
N PHE A 9 -8.40 -7.69 11.45
CA PHE A 9 -9.48 -7.88 12.38
C PHE A 9 -9.19 -7.29 13.77
N GLN A 10 -10.25 -6.88 14.46
CA GLN A 10 -10.18 -6.35 15.82
C GLN A 10 -9.78 -7.44 16.82
N ASN A 11 -8.80 -7.14 17.67
CA ASN A 11 -8.46 -8.00 18.81
C ASN A 11 -9.61 -8.01 19.82
N GLY A 12 -10.26 -9.16 20.01
CA GLY A 12 -11.17 -9.39 21.14
C GLY A 12 -12.60 -9.77 20.76
N THR A 13 -13.10 -9.40 19.58
CA THR A 13 -14.48 -9.70 19.19
C THR A 13 -14.54 -11.02 18.42
N ARG A 14 -14.45 -12.14 19.15
CA ARG A 14 -14.71 -13.49 18.62
C ARG A 14 -16.21 -13.74 18.64
N VAL A 15 -16.87 -13.70 17.50
CA VAL A 15 -18.27 -14.16 17.42
C VAL A 15 -18.23 -15.63 17.03
N GLN A 16 -18.66 -16.53 17.93
CA GLN A 16 -18.86 -17.93 17.56
C GLN A 16 -20.11 -18.04 16.68
N ARG A 17 -19.95 -18.45 15.42
CA ARG A 17 -21.07 -18.82 14.54
C ARG A 17 -20.78 -20.18 13.90
N ARG A 18 -21.74 -21.11 14.03
CA ARG A 18 -21.71 -22.44 13.39
C ARG A 18 -20.38 -23.19 13.58
N GLY A 19 -19.79 -23.13 14.78
CA GLY A 19 -18.54 -23.84 15.11
C GLY A 19 -17.24 -23.17 14.66
N TYR A 20 -17.31 -21.96 14.07
CA TYR A 20 -16.14 -21.18 13.67
C TYR A 20 -16.09 -19.81 14.37
N THR A 21 -14.88 -19.31 14.62
CA THR A 21 -14.65 -17.96 15.17
C THR A 21 -14.71 -16.94 14.05
N VAL A 22 -15.67 -16.02 14.12
CA VAL A 22 -15.83 -14.88 13.22
C VAL A 22 -15.16 -13.65 13.83
N TYR A 23 -14.45 -12.90 12.99
CA TYR A 23 -13.71 -11.71 13.36
C TYR A 23 -14.34 -10.43 12.77
N GLN A 24 -14.36 -9.33 13.53
CA GLN A 24 -14.77 -8.02 13.03
C GLN A 24 -13.59 -7.30 12.35
N VAL A 25 -13.79 -6.73 11.16
CA VAL A 25 -12.74 -5.99 10.44
C VAL A 25 -12.34 -4.73 11.22
N ASN A 26 -11.04 -4.41 11.24
CA ASN A 26 -10.54 -3.18 11.83
C ASN A 26 -11.01 -1.97 11.00
N GLN A 27 -11.95 -1.21 11.57
CA GLN A 27 -12.57 -0.03 10.96
C GLN A 27 -11.65 1.21 11.04
N ASN A 28 -10.55 1.15 11.79
CA ASN A 28 -9.52 2.19 11.74
C ASN A 28 -8.59 1.94 10.55
N TYR A 29 -8.90 2.58 9.42
CA TYR A 29 -8.17 2.41 8.16
C TYR A 29 -6.68 2.76 8.27
N ALA A 30 -6.34 3.84 8.96
CA ALA A 30 -4.94 4.24 9.15
C ALA A 30 -4.16 3.17 9.93
N GLN A 31 -4.72 2.71 11.05
CA GLN A 31 -4.13 1.65 11.87
C GLN A 31 -3.96 0.35 11.06
N ARG A 32 -4.96 -0.03 10.27
CA ARG A 32 -4.91 -1.20 9.38
C ARG A 32 -3.75 -1.09 8.37
N ALA A 33 -3.55 0.08 7.77
CA ALA A 33 -2.44 0.32 6.85
C ALA A 33 -1.07 0.24 7.54
N TYR A 34 -0.93 0.70 8.79
CA TYR A 34 0.29 0.51 9.58
C TYR A 34 0.52 -0.96 9.98
N ASP A 35 -0.55 -1.70 10.29
CA ASP A 35 -0.43 -3.12 10.63
C ASP A 35 -0.01 -3.96 9.42
N ILE A 36 -0.52 -3.64 8.22
CA ILE A 36 -0.06 -4.19 6.95
C ILE A 36 1.41 -3.84 6.70
N ALA A 37 1.80 -2.57 6.91
CA ALA A 37 3.20 -2.14 6.80
C ALA A 37 4.13 -2.96 7.71
N ALA A 38 3.69 -3.23 8.94
CA ALA A 38 4.43 -4.05 9.89
C ALA A 38 4.60 -5.49 9.43
N VAL A 39 3.58 -6.09 8.79
CA VAL A 39 3.69 -7.45 8.23
C VAL A 39 4.66 -7.50 7.06
N TYR A 40 4.56 -6.56 6.13
CA TYR A 40 5.53 -6.44 5.03
C TYR A 40 6.97 -6.26 5.54
N ALA A 41 7.16 -5.39 6.53
CA ALA A 41 8.48 -5.19 7.14
C ALA A 41 9.00 -6.47 7.82
N LYS A 42 8.15 -7.18 8.58
CA LYS A 42 8.53 -8.45 9.20
C LYS A 42 8.96 -9.49 8.16
N MET A 43 8.23 -9.59 7.06
CA MET A 43 8.53 -10.55 6.00
C MET A 43 9.84 -10.20 5.28
N TYR A 44 10.05 -8.92 4.95
CA TYR A 44 11.32 -8.46 4.40
C TYR A 44 12.49 -8.86 5.32
N LEU A 45 12.37 -8.60 6.62
CA LEU A 45 13.41 -8.88 7.62
C LEU A 45 13.56 -10.37 7.95
N GLY A 46 12.68 -11.26 7.47
CA GLY A 46 12.64 -12.67 7.89
C GLY A 46 12.43 -12.80 9.40
N SER A 47 11.56 -11.96 9.98
CA SER A 47 11.39 -11.82 11.43
C SER A 47 9.96 -12.18 11.90
N GLY A 48 9.75 -12.28 13.22
CA GLY A 48 8.47 -12.70 13.78
C GLY A 48 8.12 -14.14 13.35
N GLU A 49 6.91 -14.32 12.83
CA GLU A 49 6.46 -15.62 12.31
C GLU A 49 7.22 -16.10 11.07
N PHE A 50 7.83 -15.18 10.32
CA PHE A 50 8.55 -15.52 9.08
C PHE A 50 9.95 -16.10 9.33
N LYS A 51 10.43 -16.12 10.58
CA LYS A 51 11.69 -16.78 10.96
C LYS A 51 11.67 -18.29 10.69
N GLU A 52 10.49 -18.88 10.76
CA GLU A 52 10.27 -20.32 10.55
C GLU A 52 10.26 -20.69 9.06
N PHE A 53 10.30 -19.72 8.15
CA PHE A 53 10.12 -19.98 6.72
C PHE A 53 11.46 -20.36 6.08
N PRO A 54 11.59 -21.57 5.50
CA PRO A 54 12.86 -22.09 5.01
C PRO A 54 13.60 -21.14 4.05
N VAL A 55 12.88 -20.50 3.12
CA VAL A 55 13.50 -19.57 2.16
C VAL A 55 14.06 -18.35 2.89
N LEU A 56 13.32 -17.78 3.84
CA LEU A 56 13.69 -16.54 4.52
C LEU A 56 14.73 -16.72 5.62
N LYS A 57 14.82 -17.91 6.23
CA LYS A 57 15.81 -18.23 7.27
C LYS A 57 17.25 -17.90 6.84
N ASN A 58 17.58 -18.19 5.58
CA ASN A 58 18.91 -17.96 5.03
C ASN A 58 18.97 -16.78 4.04
N ASN A 59 17.81 -16.21 3.69
CA ASN A 59 17.73 -15.15 2.66
C ASN A 59 16.90 -13.95 3.14
N SER A 60 17.16 -13.46 4.36
CA SER A 60 16.55 -12.21 4.82
C SER A 60 16.79 -11.07 3.83
N GLY A 61 15.77 -10.28 3.55
CA GLY A 61 15.81 -9.23 2.53
C GLY A 61 15.79 -9.76 1.09
N LEU A 62 15.31 -10.99 0.86
CA LEU A 62 15.07 -11.53 -0.48
C LEU A 62 13.99 -10.75 -1.22
N PHE A 63 12.84 -10.53 -0.59
CA PHE A 63 11.70 -9.86 -1.21
C PHE A 63 11.84 -8.34 -1.09
N TYR A 64 12.61 -7.72 -1.98
CA TYR A 64 12.76 -6.25 -2.02
C TYR A 64 11.41 -5.52 -2.07
N TRP A 65 10.43 -6.09 -2.78
CA TRP A 65 9.07 -5.55 -2.81
C TRP A 65 8.46 -5.42 -1.41
N MET A 66 8.61 -6.42 -0.53
CA MET A 66 8.09 -6.35 0.84
C MET A 66 8.68 -5.18 1.63
N GLY A 67 9.97 -4.88 1.43
CA GLY A 67 10.61 -3.74 2.09
C GLY A 67 10.06 -2.41 1.58
N LEU A 68 9.88 -2.27 0.26
CA LEU A 68 9.30 -1.06 -0.34
C LEU A 68 7.82 -0.89 0.04
N ALA A 69 7.04 -1.98 -0.03
CA ALA A 69 5.62 -2.03 0.26
C ALA A 69 5.32 -1.70 1.72
N ALA A 70 6.22 -2.03 2.66
CA ALA A 70 6.11 -1.58 4.04
C ALA A 70 6.06 -0.05 4.14
N PHE A 71 6.97 0.65 3.45
CA PHE A 71 6.96 2.11 3.42
C PHE A 71 5.75 2.68 2.68
N ALA A 72 5.35 2.07 1.56
CA ALA A 72 4.17 2.49 0.81
C ALA A 72 2.88 2.35 1.63
N SER A 73 2.68 1.22 2.31
CA SER A 73 1.55 0.99 3.20
C SER A 73 1.55 1.96 4.40
N LYS A 74 2.73 2.26 4.95
CA LYS A 74 2.87 3.31 5.97
C LYS A 74 2.48 4.69 5.42
N THR A 75 2.89 5.02 4.20
CA THR A 75 2.48 6.28 3.55
C THR A 75 0.94 6.36 3.43
N VAL A 76 0.26 5.26 3.10
CA VAL A 76 -1.22 5.21 3.10
C VAL A 76 -1.77 5.49 4.50
N GLY A 77 -1.22 4.87 5.55
CA GLY A 77 -1.60 5.16 6.93
C GLY A 77 -1.45 6.64 7.29
N CYS A 78 -0.33 7.25 6.90
CA CYS A 78 -0.08 8.68 7.11
C CYS A 78 -1.04 9.59 6.34
N ALA A 79 -1.44 9.21 5.13
CA ALA A 79 -2.45 9.92 4.35
C ALA A 79 -3.83 9.87 5.03
N LEU A 80 -4.21 8.70 5.54
CA LEU A 80 -5.47 8.49 6.26
C LEU A 80 -5.50 9.19 7.63
N ASP A 81 -4.34 9.41 8.25
CA ASP A 81 -4.19 10.19 9.48
C ASP A 81 -4.08 11.72 9.24
N ASN A 82 -4.02 12.17 7.99
CA ASN A 82 -3.93 13.59 7.69
C ASN A 82 -5.22 14.32 8.17
N PRO A 83 -5.12 15.50 8.81
CA PRO A 83 -6.28 16.26 9.25
C PRO A 83 -7.32 16.54 8.16
N TRP A 84 -6.90 16.76 6.91
CA TRP A 84 -7.82 16.96 5.78
C TRP A 84 -8.63 15.71 5.42
N VAL A 85 -8.14 14.53 5.80
CA VAL A 85 -8.83 13.26 5.58
C VAL A 85 -9.65 12.86 6.81
N LYS A 86 -9.13 13.10 8.02
CA LYS A 86 -9.82 12.76 9.29
C LYS A 86 -10.95 13.71 9.66
N ASP A 87 -10.75 15.01 9.47
CA ASP A 87 -11.71 16.07 9.79
C ASP A 87 -11.73 17.13 8.69
N PRO A 88 -12.22 16.77 7.48
CA PRO A 88 -12.28 17.71 6.37
C PRO A 88 -13.13 18.95 6.71
N GLY A 89 -14.18 18.80 7.52
CA GLY A 89 -15.03 19.92 7.95
C GLY A 89 -14.27 20.92 8.83
N GLY A 90 -13.49 20.45 9.80
CA GLY A 90 -12.62 21.28 10.62
C GLY A 90 -11.56 22.01 9.79
N MET A 91 -10.93 21.30 8.86
CA MET A 91 -9.93 21.90 7.98
C MET A 91 -10.53 22.94 7.02
N VAL A 92 -11.70 22.68 6.42
CA VAL A 92 -12.38 23.68 5.58
C VAL A 92 -12.73 24.94 6.39
N ARG A 93 -13.20 24.80 7.64
CA ARG A 93 -13.45 25.95 8.53
C ARG A 93 -12.17 26.74 8.82
N GLN A 94 -11.08 26.07 9.15
CA GLN A 94 -9.80 26.71 9.45
C GLN A 94 -9.22 27.46 8.23
N TYR A 95 -9.45 26.97 7.01
CA TYR A 95 -8.88 27.52 5.77
C TYR A 95 -9.91 28.25 4.89
N THR A 96 -11.09 28.61 5.42
CA THR A 96 -12.20 29.19 4.64
C THR A 96 -11.80 30.43 3.85
N GLY A 97 -10.97 31.31 4.42
CA GLY A 97 -10.50 32.53 3.75
C GLY A 97 -9.68 32.26 2.49
N LEU A 98 -8.80 31.24 2.52
CA LEU A 98 -8.00 30.83 1.37
C LEU A 98 -8.84 30.10 0.32
N LEU A 99 -9.77 29.25 0.77
CA LEU A 99 -10.62 28.44 -0.09
C LEU A 99 -11.65 29.26 -0.89
N ARG A 100 -12.03 30.46 -0.43
CA ARG A 100 -12.99 31.34 -1.14
C ARG A 100 -12.53 31.67 -2.57
N ASN A 101 -11.22 31.80 -2.79
CA ASN A 101 -10.66 32.07 -4.11
C ASN A 101 -10.70 30.85 -5.05
N LEU A 102 -10.91 29.65 -4.49
CA LEU A 102 -11.00 28.41 -5.25
C LEU A 102 -12.43 27.98 -5.56
N THR A 103 -13.41 28.46 -4.79
CA THR A 103 -14.82 28.08 -4.96
C THR A 103 -15.32 28.15 -6.41
N PRO A 104 -14.96 29.15 -7.23
CA PRO A 104 -15.37 29.20 -8.64
C PRO A 104 -14.77 28.08 -9.52
N PHE A 105 -13.66 27.48 -9.11
CA PHE A 105 -12.96 26.43 -9.86
C PHE A 105 -13.28 25.02 -9.37
N LEU A 106 -13.93 24.88 -8.22
CA LEU A 106 -14.34 23.57 -7.71
C LEU A 106 -15.59 23.07 -8.44
N PRO A 107 -15.68 21.76 -8.73
CA PRO A 107 -16.93 21.16 -9.21
C PRO A 107 -18.08 21.45 -8.24
N PRO A 108 -19.31 21.62 -8.74
CA PRO A 108 -20.45 21.85 -7.88
C PRO A 108 -20.75 20.58 -7.05
N SER A 109 -20.98 20.73 -5.76
CA SER A 109 -21.60 19.67 -4.93
C SER A 109 -23.08 19.96 -4.82
N HIS A 110 -23.93 18.97 -5.14
CA HIS A 110 -25.40 19.12 -5.13
C HIS A 110 -25.91 20.34 -5.94
N GLY A 111 -25.24 20.66 -7.06
CA GLY A 111 -25.60 21.81 -7.91
C GLY A 111 -25.13 23.18 -7.40
N ILE A 112 -24.36 23.23 -6.31
CA ILE A 112 -23.84 24.48 -5.73
C ILE A 112 -22.31 24.46 -5.73
N HIS A 113 -21.69 25.50 -6.29
CA HIS A 113 -20.25 25.73 -6.15
C HIS A 113 -19.94 26.23 -4.74
N ASN A 114 -19.37 25.36 -3.89
CA ASN A 114 -18.95 25.70 -2.54
C ASN A 114 -17.81 24.75 -2.08
N ASN A 115 -17.28 25.02 -0.89
CA ASN A 115 -16.22 24.20 -0.30
C ASN A 115 -16.72 22.84 0.23
N THR A 116 -18.05 22.60 0.21
CA THR A 116 -18.65 21.32 0.64
C THR A 116 -18.19 20.17 -0.27
N TYR A 117 -17.85 20.45 -1.53
CA TYR A 117 -17.22 19.47 -2.41
C TYR A 117 -15.98 18.81 -1.77
N ILE A 118 -15.12 19.59 -1.08
CA ILE A 118 -13.94 19.05 -0.38
C ILE A 118 -14.37 18.18 0.80
N ILE A 119 -15.40 18.59 1.53
CA ILE A 119 -15.96 17.85 2.67
C ILE A 119 -16.52 16.49 2.22
N ASP A 120 -17.19 16.45 1.07
CA ASP A 120 -17.80 15.23 0.52
C ASP A 120 -16.76 14.29 -0.11
N LEU A 121 -15.70 14.84 -0.70
CA LEU A 121 -14.68 14.09 -1.42
C LEU A 121 -13.71 13.35 -0.49
N MET A 122 -13.30 13.96 0.62
CA MET A 122 -12.25 13.42 1.51
C MET A 122 -12.63 12.09 2.20
N PRO A 123 -13.87 11.88 2.69
CA PRO A 123 -14.28 10.58 3.22
C PRO A 123 -14.28 9.46 2.17
N GLN A 124 -14.62 9.79 0.92
CA GLN A 124 -14.59 8.84 -0.18
C GLN A 124 -13.14 8.49 -0.57
N LEU A 125 -12.24 9.48 -0.57
CA LEU A 125 -10.80 9.25 -0.71
C LEU A 125 -10.28 8.29 0.36
N SER A 126 -10.65 8.52 1.63
CA SER A 126 -10.26 7.66 2.75
C SER A 126 -10.64 6.20 2.48
N THR A 127 -11.88 5.98 2.03
CA THR A 127 -12.38 4.66 1.67
C THR A 127 -11.60 4.03 0.52
N GLN A 128 -11.31 4.78 -0.55
CA GLN A 128 -10.55 4.28 -1.70
C GLN A 128 -9.10 3.91 -1.34
N LEU A 129 -8.40 4.74 -0.56
CA LEU A 129 -7.05 4.45 -0.09
C LEU A 129 -7.01 3.21 0.81
N ALA A 130 -7.97 3.09 1.72
CA ALA A 130 -8.09 1.96 2.63
C ALA A 130 -8.43 0.65 1.91
N LYS A 131 -9.34 0.72 0.92
CA LYS A 131 -9.72 -0.37 0.03
C LYS A 131 -8.51 -0.84 -0.78
N GLY A 132 -7.83 0.07 -1.47
CA GLY A 132 -6.65 -0.23 -2.28
C GLY A 132 -5.55 -0.93 -1.48
N ASN A 133 -5.20 -0.40 -0.30
CA ASN A 133 -4.15 -0.97 0.54
C ASN A 133 -4.45 -2.40 1.03
N VAL A 134 -5.69 -2.66 1.46
CA VAL A 134 -6.09 -4.01 1.88
C VAL A 134 -6.17 -4.98 0.70
N TRP A 135 -6.69 -4.54 -0.45
CA TRP A 135 -6.76 -5.37 -1.65
C TRP A 135 -5.38 -5.83 -2.12
N LEU A 136 -4.40 -4.92 -2.16
CA LEU A 136 -3.02 -5.25 -2.47
C LEU A 136 -2.44 -6.26 -1.47
N PHE A 137 -2.72 -6.09 -0.17
CA PHE A 137 -2.29 -7.05 0.84
C PHE A 137 -2.90 -8.44 0.63
N LEU A 138 -4.22 -8.52 0.42
CA LEU A 138 -4.93 -9.77 0.20
C LEU A 138 -4.53 -10.46 -1.10
N ASP A 139 -4.09 -9.72 -2.11
CA ASP A 139 -3.62 -10.31 -3.37
C ASP A 139 -2.15 -10.72 -3.30
N VAL A 140 -1.25 -9.81 -2.95
CA VAL A 140 0.20 -10.00 -3.13
C VAL A 140 0.85 -10.79 -1.99
N MET A 141 0.39 -10.60 -0.75
CA MET A 141 0.96 -11.30 0.41
C MET A 141 0.87 -12.83 0.32
N PRO A 142 -0.29 -13.45 -0.02
CA PRO A 142 -0.37 -14.91 -0.10
C PRO A 142 0.63 -15.56 -1.06
N TRP A 143 0.95 -14.93 -2.19
CA TRP A 143 1.96 -15.45 -3.12
C TRP A 143 3.33 -15.58 -2.47
N HIS A 144 3.78 -14.52 -1.80
CA HIS A 144 5.05 -14.51 -1.11
C HIS A 144 5.04 -15.46 0.10
N TYR A 145 3.90 -15.55 0.80
CA TYR A 145 3.76 -16.41 1.98
C TYR A 145 3.93 -17.89 1.63
N VAL A 146 3.32 -18.34 0.53
CA VAL A 146 3.47 -19.73 0.05
C VAL A 146 4.87 -19.95 -0.52
N TYR A 147 5.39 -19.02 -1.32
CA TYR A 147 6.74 -19.14 -1.89
C TYR A 147 7.82 -19.25 -0.80
N ALA A 148 7.73 -18.41 0.23
CA ALA A 148 8.70 -18.39 1.32
C ALA A 148 8.73 -19.69 2.14
N GLN A 149 7.60 -20.39 2.22
CA GLN A 149 7.53 -21.71 2.86
C GLN A 149 8.04 -22.81 1.94
N ASN A 150 7.56 -22.84 0.70
CA ASN A 150 7.91 -23.88 -0.26
C ASN A 150 7.68 -23.41 -1.71
N PRO A 151 8.75 -23.05 -2.46
CA PRO A 151 8.67 -22.65 -3.86
C PRO A 151 8.03 -23.69 -4.80
N ALA A 152 8.21 -24.99 -4.51
CA ALA A 152 7.62 -26.06 -5.31
C ALA A 152 6.09 -26.11 -5.15
N VAL A 153 5.59 -25.98 -3.92
CA VAL A 153 4.13 -25.88 -3.66
C VAL A 153 3.57 -24.61 -4.28
N PHE A 154 4.25 -23.48 -4.15
CA PHE A 154 3.85 -22.22 -4.82
C PHE A 154 3.60 -22.43 -6.31
N ARG A 155 4.49 -23.12 -7.02
CA ARG A 155 4.36 -23.41 -8.45
C ARG A 155 3.13 -24.25 -8.78
N GLN A 156 2.80 -25.23 -7.95
CA GLN A 156 1.61 -26.06 -8.13
C GLN A 156 0.30 -25.28 -7.90
N CYS A 157 0.35 -24.25 -7.04
CA CYS A 157 -0.81 -23.43 -6.69
C CYS A 157 -1.02 -22.23 -7.63
N LEU A 158 0.01 -21.76 -8.34
CA LEU A 158 -0.02 -20.52 -9.12
C LEU A 158 -1.19 -20.44 -10.12
N SER A 159 -1.44 -21.51 -10.87
CA SER A 159 -2.52 -21.57 -11.87
C SER A 159 -3.91 -21.89 -11.29
N LYS A 160 -3.99 -22.25 -10.01
CA LYS A 160 -5.21 -22.74 -9.36
C LYS A 160 -5.93 -21.66 -8.55
N ARG A 161 -5.29 -20.53 -8.25
CA ARG A 161 -5.89 -19.47 -7.44
C ARG A 161 -7.05 -18.81 -8.21
N LYS A 162 -8.27 -18.93 -7.68
CA LYS A 162 -9.49 -18.29 -8.17
C LYS A 162 -10.37 -17.96 -6.98
N PHE A 163 -11.17 -16.89 -7.05
CA PHE A 163 -12.07 -16.53 -5.95
C PHE A 163 -13.06 -17.64 -5.62
N ASP A 164 -13.71 -18.22 -6.64
CA ASP A 164 -14.72 -19.28 -6.46
C ASP A 164 -14.17 -20.54 -5.78
N ALA A 165 -12.88 -20.82 -6.01
CA ALA A 165 -12.16 -21.96 -5.45
C ALA A 165 -11.71 -21.73 -3.98
N LEU A 166 -11.93 -20.53 -3.41
CA LEU A 166 -11.61 -20.28 -2.01
C LEU A 166 -12.60 -21.01 -1.08
N PRO A 167 -12.14 -21.52 0.07
CA PRO A 167 -13.01 -22.05 1.11
C PRO A 167 -14.11 -21.04 1.50
N THR A 168 -15.32 -21.53 1.77
CA THR A 168 -16.49 -20.69 2.13
C THR A 168 -16.17 -19.71 3.26
N VAL A 169 -15.52 -20.17 4.33
CA VAL A 169 -15.13 -19.30 5.46
C VAL A 169 -14.22 -18.15 5.03
N ILE A 170 -13.33 -18.36 4.06
CA ILE A 170 -12.47 -17.30 3.54
C ILE A 170 -13.29 -16.32 2.70
N LYS A 171 -14.22 -16.80 1.87
CA LYS A 171 -15.12 -15.94 1.09
C LYS A 171 -15.98 -15.06 2.00
N GLU A 172 -16.54 -15.64 3.06
CA GLU A 172 -17.33 -14.91 4.06
C GLU A 172 -16.50 -13.86 4.82
N ASP A 173 -15.24 -14.17 5.15
CA ASP A 173 -14.35 -13.21 5.81
C ASP A 173 -13.90 -12.08 4.87
N LEU A 174 -13.66 -12.41 3.59
CA LEU A 174 -13.36 -11.42 2.57
C LEU A 174 -14.55 -10.50 2.28
N GLY A 175 -15.79 -11.02 2.29
CA GLY A 175 -17.00 -10.21 2.11
C GLY A 175 -17.20 -9.15 3.20
N LYS A 176 -16.59 -9.33 4.37
CA LYS A 176 -16.63 -8.34 5.47
C LYS A 176 -15.62 -7.21 5.30
N VAL A 177 -14.67 -7.33 4.37
CA VAL A 177 -13.68 -6.28 4.10
C VAL A 177 -14.37 -5.19 3.27
N ASP A 178 -14.35 -3.95 3.77
CA ASP A 178 -15.08 -2.84 3.15
C ASP A 178 -14.75 -2.69 1.66
N GLY A 179 -15.79 -2.71 0.82
CA GLY A 179 -15.68 -2.60 -0.65
C GLY A 179 -15.04 -3.81 -1.33
N PHE A 180 -14.97 -4.98 -0.67
CA PHE A 180 -14.49 -6.21 -1.29
C PHE A 180 -15.56 -6.89 -2.16
N GLU A 181 -16.81 -6.98 -1.67
CA GLU A 181 -17.93 -7.55 -2.45
C GLU A 181 -18.15 -6.75 -3.74
N ASP A 182 -18.27 -5.43 -3.66
CA ASP A 182 -18.41 -4.55 -4.84
C ASP A 182 -17.34 -4.82 -5.92
N THR A 183 -16.08 -5.02 -5.51
CA THR A 183 -14.98 -5.28 -6.45
C THR A 183 -15.09 -6.63 -7.16
N ILE A 184 -15.61 -7.66 -6.48
CA ILE A 184 -15.78 -9.00 -7.05
C ILE A 184 -17.08 -9.09 -7.86
N GLU A 185 -18.18 -8.54 -7.36
CA GLU A 185 -19.50 -8.59 -7.98
C GLU A 185 -19.56 -7.76 -9.27
N ASP A 186 -18.91 -6.60 -9.30
CA ASP A 186 -18.75 -5.80 -10.51
C ASP A 186 -17.83 -6.48 -11.56
N ARG A 187 -17.29 -7.67 -11.25
CA ARG A 187 -16.28 -8.40 -12.03
C ARG A 187 -15.02 -7.59 -12.33
N ASN A 188 -14.79 -6.51 -11.59
CA ASN A 188 -13.64 -5.64 -11.77
C ASN A 188 -12.34 -6.39 -11.47
N MET A 189 -12.36 -7.41 -10.59
CA MET A 189 -11.20 -8.26 -10.32
C MET A 189 -11.57 -9.73 -10.06
N ASN A 190 -10.78 -10.64 -10.60
CA ASN A 190 -10.77 -12.05 -10.18
C ASN A 190 -9.35 -12.44 -9.76
N PHE A 191 -9.19 -13.17 -8.66
CA PHE A 191 -7.89 -13.75 -8.29
C PHE A 191 -7.29 -14.67 -9.39
N ALA A 192 -8.11 -15.12 -10.34
CA ALA A 192 -7.66 -15.82 -11.54
C ALA A 192 -6.79 -14.94 -12.45
N ASP A 193 -7.01 -13.62 -12.46
CA ASP A 193 -6.21 -12.67 -13.24
C ASP A 193 -4.91 -12.33 -12.56
N SER A 194 -4.84 -12.46 -11.23
CA SER A 194 -3.63 -12.09 -10.49
C SER A 194 -2.50 -13.10 -10.57
N GLY A 195 -2.75 -14.35 -10.99
CA GLY A 195 -1.69 -15.33 -11.23
C GLY A 195 -0.94 -15.15 -12.57
N LYS A 196 -1.42 -14.28 -13.47
CA LYS A 196 -0.98 -14.24 -14.87
C LYS A 196 0.19 -13.27 -15.08
N GLN A 197 1.13 -13.67 -15.94
CA GLN A 197 2.29 -12.91 -16.43
C GLN A 197 3.22 -12.32 -15.36
N TYR A 198 2.80 -11.29 -14.63
CA TYR A 198 3.67 -10.53 -13.74
C TYR A 198 4.07 -11.33 -12.51
N ILE A 199 3.14 -12.01 -11.82
CA ILE A 199 3.48 -12.87 -10.69
C ILE A 199 4.44 -13.97 -11.12
N GLN A 200 4.18 -14.65 -12.24
CA GLN A 200 5.09 -15.68 -12.75
C GLN A 200 6.50 -15.12 -13.01
N LYS A 201 6.61 -13.99 -13.71
CA LYS A 201 7.91 -13.32 -13.97
C LYS A 201 8.60 -12.89 -12.67
N ALA A 202 7.84 -12.35 -11.72
CA ALA A 202 8.35 -11.88 -10.42
C ALA A 202 8.99 -13.01 -9.62
N PHE A 203 8.34 -14.19 -9.56
CA PHE A 203 8.86 -15.32 -8.79
C PHE A 203 9.91 -16.14 -9.55
N SER A 204 9.88 -16.16 -10.88
CA SER A 204 11.01 -16.68 -11.68
C SER A 204 12.29 -15.89 -11.43
N ALA A 205 12.21 -14.56 -11.30
CA ALA A 205 13.38 -13.75 -10.94
C ALA A 205 13.96 -14.14 -9.56
N LEU A 206 13.10 -14.51 -8.60
CA LEU A 206 13.56 -15.00 -7.29
C LEU A 206 14.20 -16.39 -7.37
N ASP A 207 13.67 -17.29 -8.20
CA ASP A 207 14.30 -18.59 -8.44
C ASP A 207 15.71 -18.45 -9.02
N GLU A 208 15.91 -17.48 -9.91
CA GLU A 208 17.23 -17.14 -10.43
C GLU A 208 18.12 -16.53 -9.33
N ALA A 209 17.58 -15.64 -8.50
CA ALA A 209 18.31 -15.04 -7.38
C ALA A 209 18.86 -16.10 -6.42
N LEU A 210 18.08 -17.14 -6.13
CA LEU A 210 18.45 -18.22 -5.20
C LEU A 210 19.55 -19.16 -5.74
N LYS A 211 19.85 -19.11 -7.04
CA LYS A 211 20.91 -19.91 -7.68
C LYS A 211 22.23 -19.15 -7.84
N LEU A 212 22.24 -17.86 -7.51
CA LEU A 212 23.37 -16.97 -7.69
C LEU A 212 24.15 -16.81 -6.38
N GLU A 213 25.46 -16.62 -6.49
CA GLU A 213 26.34 -16.33 -5.35
C GLU A 213 26.77 -14.86 -5.32
N GLU A 214 26.88 -14.23 -6.50
CA GLU A 214 27.34 -12.85 -6.62
C GLU A 214 26.27 -11.85 -6.15
N SER A 215 26.58 -11.11 -5.09
CA SER A 215 25.66 -10.16 -4.45
C SER A 215 25.04 -9.14 -5.40
N ARG A 216 25.80 -8.68 -6.41
CA ARG A 216 25.31 -7.74 -7.42
C ARG A 216 24.21 -8.37 -8.29
N LYS A 217 24.47 -9.55 -8.87
CA LYS A 217 23.50 -10.27 -9.70
C LYS A 217 22.25 -10.66 -8.91
N ILE A 218 22.41 -11.05 -7.64
CA ILE A 218 21.29 -11.29 -6.74
C ILE A 218 20.43 -10.01 -6.60
N ALA A 219 21.05 -8.86 -6.35
CA ALA A 219 20.33 -7.59 -6.20
C ALA A 219 19.59 -7.18 -7.49
N GLU A 220 20.17 -7.44 -8.67
CA GLU A 220 19.52 -7.23 -9.97
C GLU A 220 18.24 -8.08 -10.10
N LYS A 221 18.27 -9.35 -9.66
CA LYS A 221 17.07 -10.19 -9.65
C LYS A 221 16.01 -9.74 -8.64
N LYS A 222 16.44 -9.25 -7.47
CA LYS A 222 15.53 -8.71 -6.44
C LYS A 222 14.77 -7.47 -6.91
N ILE A 223 15.42 -6.56 -7.65
CA ILE A 223 14.73 -5.38 -8.21
C ILE A 223 13.83 -5.75 -9.39
N LEU A 224 14.20 -6.74 -10.22
CA LEU A 224 13.31 -7.27 -11.26
C LEU A 224 12.03 -7.87 -10.66
N HIS A 225 12.16 -8.68 -9.61
CA HIS A 225 11.02 -9.17 -8.84
C HIS A 225 10.13 -8.00 -8.37
N LEU A 226 10.73 -6.97 -7.76
CA LEU A 226 10.00 -5.79 -7.31
C LEU A 226 9.24 -5.09 -8.43
N PHE A 227 9.87 -4.85 -9.58
CA PHE A 227 9.21 -4.20 -10.71
C PHE A 227 8.01 -4.99 -11.22
N TYR A 228 8.13 -6.32 -11.36
CA TYR A 228 7.02 -7.14 -11.80
C TYR A 228 5.85 -7.13 -10.81
N ILE A 229 6.11 -7.19 -9.50
CA ILE A 229 5.04 -7.03 -8.51
C ILE A 229 4.43 -5.61 -8.60
N ALA A 230 5.23 -4.56 -8.74
CA ALA A 230 4.72 -3.20 -8.88
C ALA A 230 3.81 -3.04 -10.11
N TYR A 231 4.18 -3.59 -11.28
CA TYR A 231 3.30 -3.60 -12.46
C TYR A 231 1.99 -4.34 -12.18
N HIS A 232 2.07 -5.50 -11.54
CA HIS A 232 0.89 -6.28 -11.15
C HIS A 232 -0.07 -5.44 -10.28
N GLU A 233 0.45 -4.81 -9.24
CA GLU A 233 -0.36 -3.97 -8.36
C GLU A 233 -0.98 -2.77 -9.06
N GLN A 234 -0.20 -2.11 -9.93
CA GLN A 234 -0.59 -0.82 -10.50
C GLN A 234 -1.48 -0.94 -11.73
N GLU A 235 -1.24 -1.93 -12.59
CA GLU A 235 -1.99 -2.14 -13.84
C GLU A 235 -3.16 -3.09 -13.63
N ILE A 236 -2.96 -4.21 -12.91
CA ILE A 236 -4.00 -5.24 -12.81
C ILE A 236 -5.00 -4.87 -11.71
N ILE A 237 -4.51 -4.43 -10.55
CA ILE A 237 -5.34 -4.23 -9.36
C ILE A 237 -5.81 -2.77 -9.25
N LEU A 238 -4.89 -1.85 -8.94
CA LEU A 238 -5.23 -0.47 -8.59
C LEU A 238 -5.83 0.30 -9.75
N GLN A 239 -5.46 -0.02 -10.99
CA GLN A 239 -6.07 0.61 -12.17
C GLN A 239 -7.59 0.48 -12.10
N LYS A 240 -8.08 -0.74 -11.90
CA LYS A 240 -9.52 -1.06 -11.92
C LYS A 240 -10.25 -0.62 -10.65
N ILE A 241 -9.68 -0.88 -9.47
CA ILE A 241 -10.39 -0.64 -8.21
C ILE A 241 -10.32 0.81 -7.72
N MET A 242 -9.41 1.61 -8.30
CA MET A 242 -9.12 2.96 -7.81
C MET A 242 -9.00 4.00 -8.94
N TYR A 243 -8.14 3.78 -9.94
CA TYR A 243 -7.82 4.82 -10.94
C TYR A 243 -8.85 4.99 -12.06
N GLU A 244 -9.61 3.95 -12.42
CA GLU A 244 -10.71 4.01 -13.39
C GLU A 244 -12.04 4.45 -12.76
N GLY A 245 -12.09 4.52 -11.42
CA GLY A 245 -13.25 5.02 -10.68
C GLY A 245 -13.41 6.54 -10.80
N ARG A 246 -14.49 7.09 -10.23
CA ARG A 246 -14.75 8.55 -10.27
C ARG A 246 -14.02 9.31 -9.15
N VAL A 247 -13.99 8.74 -7.95
CA VAL A 247 -13.56 9.43 -6.72
C VAL A 247 -12.08 9.77 -6.73
N PHE A 248 -11.21 8.79 -7.01
CA PHE A 248 -9.77 8.99 -6.89
C PHE A 248 -9.23 9.95 -7.95
N PRO A 249 -9.60 9.85 -9.25
CA PRO A 249 -9.24 10.86 -10.25
C PRO A 249 -9.77 12.26 -9.92
N ALA A 250 -10.98 12.38 -9.35
CA ALA A 250 -11.51 13.66 -8.90
C ALA A 250 -10.65 14.30 -7.79
N TYR A 251 -10.17 13.50 -6.84
CA TYR A 251 -9.19 13.94 -5.84
C TYR A 251 -7.85 14.33 -6.47
N LEU A 252 -7.30 13.52 -7.37
CA LEU A 252 -6.02 13.80 -8.03
C LEU A 252 -6.08 15.10 -8.84
N SER A 253 -7.18 15.33 -9.55
CA SER A 253 -7.44 16.59 -10.27
C SER A 253 -7.48 17.80 -9.34
N MET A 254 -8.24 17.72 -8.25
CA MET A 254 -8.27 18.76 -7.22
C MET A 254 -6.88 18.99 -6.60
N SER A 255 -6.16 17.92 -6.28
CA SER A 255 -4.82 17.99 -5.71
C SER A 255 -3.84 18.72 -6.62
N ARG A 256 -3.86 18.44 -7.94
CA ARG A 256 -3.03 19.17 -8.93
C ARG A 256 -3.44 20.63 -9.06
N MET A 257 -4.73 20.93 -9.06
CA MET A 257 -5.22 22.31 -9.08
C MET A 257 -4.71 23.09 -7.86
N LEU A 258 -4.69 22.46 -6.68
CA LEU A 258 -4.17 23.06 -5.46
C LEU A 258 -2.65 23.23 -5.48
N GLU A 259 -1.92 22.26 -6.03
CA GLU A 259 -0.47 22.36 -6.24
C GLU A 259 -0.10 23.60 -7.09
N ASP A 260 -0.94 23.95 -8.06
CA ASP A 260 -0.75 25.13 -8.91
C ASP A 260 -1.23 26.44 -8.25
N LYS A 261 -2.48 26.46 -7.76
CA LYS A 261 -3.16 27.70 -7.35
C LYS A 261 -2.90 28.09 -5.90
N LEU A 262 -2.76 27.12 -4.99
CA LEU A 262 -2.56 27.34 -3.55
C LEU A 262 -1.49 26.38 -2.98
N PRO A 263 -0.20 26.53 -3.34
CA PRO A 263 0.85 25.59 -2.94
C PRO A 263 1.00 25.44 -1.42
N GLY A 264 0.73 26.50 -0.65
CA GLY A 264 0.73 26.46 0.82
C GLY A 264 -0.38 25.57 1.40
N LEU A 265 -1.54 25.53 0.74
CA LEU A 265 -2.64 24.64 1.10
C LEU A 265 -2.36 23.20 0.64
N TYR A 266 -1.85 23.05 -0.59
CA TYR A 266 -1.44 21.75 -1.12
C TYR A 266 -0.46 21.05 -0.19
N ALA A 267 0.52 21.75 0.37
CA ALA A 267 1.49 21.18 1.33
C ALA A 267 0.86 20.62 2.63
N GLN A 268 -0.40 20.94 2.93
CA GLN A 268 -1.15 20.39 4.07
C GLN A 268 -1.89 19.09 3.73
N LEU A 269 -2.14 18.82 2.44
CA LEU A 269 -2.82 17.61 1.99
C LEU A 269 -1.91 16.37 2.01
N PRO A 270 -2.47 15.16 1.93
CA PRO A 270 -1.69 13.96 1.64
C PRO A 270 -0.83 14.15 0.38
N GLN A 271 0.49 14.05 0.54
CA GLN A 271 1.46 14.26 -0.53
C GLN A 271 1.71 12.97 -1.33
N ASN A 272 1.91 13.11 -2.64
CA ASN A 272 2.34 12.03 -3.52
C ASN A 272 3.84 11.78 -3.36
N GLU A 273 4.23 11.18 -2.23
CA GLU A 273 5.62 10.89 -1.90
C GLU A 273 5.80 9.53 -1.21
N LEU A 274 6.94 8.89 -1.48
CA LEU A 274 7.38 7.69 -0.78
C LEU A 274 8.57 8.03 0.11
N ASN A 275 8.38 7.87 1.42
CA ASN A 275 9.38 8.15 2.44
C ASN A 275 9.91 6.82 3.01
N LEU A 276 11.18 6.48 2.72
CA LEU A 276 11.88 5.27 3.20
C LEU A 276 12.33 5.40 4.67
N VAL A 277 11.44 5.93 5.50
CA VAL A 277 11.57 6.13 6.95
C VAL A 277 10.28 5.70 7.63
N ALA A 278 10.35 5.36 8.92
CA ALA A 278 9.18 4.92 9.67
C ALA A 278 8.19 6.06 9.95
N THR A 279 8.66 7.31 10.01
CA THR A 279 7.84 8.51 10.22
C THR A 279 7.07 8.91 8.96
N CYS A 280 6.02 9.71 9.12
CA CYS A 280 5.23 10.21 7.98
C CYS A 280 5.99 11.21 7.11
N LYS A 281 6.89 11.99 7.70
CA LYS A 281 7.74 12.97 7.01
C LYS A 281 9.22 12.64 7.18
N ILE A 282 10.02 13.03 6.19
CA ILE A 282 11.48 13.01 6.30
C ILE A 282 11.98 14.14 7.20
N LYS A 283 13.09 13.91 7.90
CA LYS A 283 13.82 14.95 8.63
C LYS A 283 14.88 15.60 7.73
N LYS A 284 15.34 16.79 8.09
CA LYS A 284 16.47 17.46 7.43
C LYS A 284 17.68 16.51 7.36
N GLY A 285 18.27 16.36 6.18
CA GLY A 285 19.37 15.43 5.92
C GLY A 285 18.95 14.02 5.48
N GLN A 286 17.65 13.72 5.45
CA GLN A 286 17.09 12.43 5.01
C GLN A 286 16.50 12.48 3.59
N GLU A 287 16.69 13.57 2.85
CA GLU A 287 16.08 13.81 1.53
C GLU A 287 16.43 12.71 0.52
N ARG A 288 17.61 12.07 0.66
CA ARG A 288 18.03 10.93 -0.16
C ARG A 288 17.21 9.64 0.02
N PHE A 289 16.37 9.59 1.05
CA PHE A 289 15.45 8.49 1.37
C PHE A 289 14.01 8.79 0.94
N GLN A 290 13.81 9.83 0.15
CA GLN A 290 12.50 10.24 -0.34
C GLN A 290 12.42 10.11 -1.87
N SER A 291 11.24 9.73 -2.34
CA SER A 291 10.84 9.89 -3.73
C SER A 291 9.57 10.74 -3.78
N LYS A 292 9.64 11.93 -4.34
CA LYS A 292 8.46 12.77 -4.61
C LYS A 292 7.98 12.55 -6.03
N ALA A 293 6.68 12.56 -6.23
CA ALA A 293 6.12 12.60 -7.56
C ALA A 293 6.51 13.92 -8.27
N PRO A 294 6.74 13.91 -9.59
CA PRO A 294 6.93 15.13 -10.37
C PRO A 294 5.72 16.06 -10.23
N ARG A 295 5.95 17.37 -10.23
CA ARG A 295 4.89 18.38 -10.22
C ARG A 295 3.94 18.15 -11.41
N GLY A 296 2.64 18.22 -11.17
CA GLY A 296 1.61 18.06 -12.20
C GLY A 296 1.41 16.64 -12.72
N ILE A 297 2.00 15.61 -12.10
CA ILE A 297 1.84 14.23 -12.55
C ILE A 297 0.37 13.80 -12.62
N GLU A 298 -0.02 13.13 -13.70
CA GLU A 298 -1.31 12.47 -13.81
C GLU A 298 -1.18 11.04 -13.30
N LEU A 299 -1.43 10.84 -12.00
CA LEU A 299 -1.30 9.52 -11.40
C LEU A 299 -2.33 8.52 -11.94
N GLU A 300 -3.45 8.96 -12.48
CA GLU A 300 -4.42 8.12 -13.19
C GLU A 300 -3.88 7.55 -14.51
N ASN A 301 -2.89 8.22 -15.12
CA ASN A 301 -2.19 7.73 -16.29
C ASN A 301 -1.18 6.66 -15.86
N LEU A 302 -1.40 5.42 -16.31
CA LEU A 302 -0.58 4.27 -15.92
C LEU A 302 0.90 4.46 -16.26
N GLU A 303 1.21 5.01 -17.44
CA GLU A 303 2.60 5.20 -17.89
C GLU A 303 3.34 6.21 -17.01
N GLN A 304 2.74 7.38 -16.78
CA GLN A 304 3.33 8.40 -15.91
C GLN A 304 3.51 7.87 -14.48
N ARG A 305 2.49 7.19 -13.95
CA ARG A 305 2.52 6.57 -12.63
C ARG A 305 3.63 5.53 -12.52
N MET A 306 3.73 4.60 -13.49
CA MET A 306 4.77 3.56 -13.48
C MET A 306 6.17 4.12 -13.67
N ASN A 307 6.35 5.21 -14.42
CA ASN A 307 7.63 5.91 -14.51
C ASN A 307 8.07 6.43 -13.13
N TRP A 308 7.17 7.07 -12.38
CA TRP A 308 7.47 7.52 -11.02
C TRP A 308 7.75 6.36 -10.05
N ILE A 309 6.91 5.32 -10.05
CA ILE A 309 7.09 4.15 -9.18
C ILE A 309 8.41 3.43 -9.46
N THR A 310 8.79 3.29 -10.73
CA THR A 310 10.08 2.69 -11.14
C THR A 310 11.26 3.53 -10.64
N LYS A 311 11.17 4.86 -10.67
CA LYS A 311 12.17 5.76 -10.08
C LYS A 311 12.26 5.60 -8.57
N ALA A 312 11.12 5.52 -7.87
CA ALA A 312 11.06 5.31 -6.42
C ALA A 312 11.73 3.98 -6.01
N ALA A 313 11.41 2.90 -6.73
CA ALA A 313 12.02 1.59 -6.56
C ALA A 313 13.53 1.59 -6.85
N THR A 314 13.98 2.35 -7.85
CA THR A 314 15.40 2.53 -8.16
C THR A 314 16.14 3.29 -7.06
N ILE A 315 15.52 4.32 -6.47
CA ILE A 315 16.06 5.01 -5.28
C ILE A 315 16.24 3.99 -4.15
N TYR A 316 15.21 3.22 -3.83
CA TYR A 316 15.27 2.16 -2.81
C TYR A 316 16.40 1.17 -3.09
N HIS A 317 16.47 0.60 -4.30
CA HIS A 317 17.55 -0.32 -4.68
C HIS A 317 18.95 0.29 -4.53
N LYS A 318 19.13 1.55 -4.97
CA LYS A 318 20.40 2.29 -4.83
C LYS A 318 20.77 2.57 -3.38
N ARG A 319 19.78 2.78 -2.50
CA ARG A 319 20.04 2.91 -1.05
C ARG A 319 20.43 1.57 -0.45
N MET A 320 19.75 0.49 -0.83
CA MET A 320 20.01 -0.85 -0.33
C MET A 320 21.36 -1.44 -0.77
N SER A 321 21.98 -0.91 -1.83
CA SER A 321 23.33 -1.31 -2.25
C SER A 321 24.46 -0.64 -1.46
N ARG A 322 24.16 0.37 -0.64
CA ARG A 322 25.15 1.07 0.19
C ARG A 322 25.04 0.57 1.64
N PRO A 323 26.11 0.06 2.27
CA PRO A 323 26.01 -0.55 3.61
C PRO A 323 25.37 0.32 4.69
N SER A 324 25.76 1.60 4.78
CA SER A 324 25.21 2.53 5.77
C SER A 324 23.74 2.88 5.52
N ASP A 325 23.36 3.14 4.26
CA ASP A 325 21.97 3.42 3.90
C ASP A 325 21.09 2.16 4.07
N LYS A 326 21.60 0.97 3.75
CA LYS A 326 20.92 -0.31 3.99
C LYS A 326 20.65 -0.52 5.49
N GLN A 327 21.67 -0.35 6.33
CA GLN A 327 21.52 -0.48 7.79
C GLN A 327 20.46 0.50 8.33
N PHE A 328 20.48 1.75 7.83
CA PHE A 328 19.48 2.75 8.17
C PHE A 328 18.07 2.29 7.76
N ILE A 329 17.86 1.89 6.51
CA ILE A 329 16.55 1.44 6.00
C ILE A 329 16.04 0.22 6.78
N GLU A 330 16.90 -0.76 7.04
CA GLU A 330 16.52 -1.94 7.83
C GLU A 330 16.13 -1.56 9.27
N ASN A 331 16.78 -0.56 9.87
CA ASN A 331 16.34 -0.03 11.17
C ASN A 331 14.96 0.61 11.09
N GLN A 332 14.64 1.35 10.02
CA GLN A 332 13.29 1.90 9.80
C GLN A 332 12.26 0.77 9.65
N LEU A 333 12.58 -0.29 8.91
CA LEU A 333 11.73 -1.47 8.79
C LEU A 333 11.55 -2.20 10.14
N ARG A 334 12.59 -2.28 10.98
CA ARG A 334 12.47 -2.85 12.33
C ARG A 334 11.52 -2.05 13.22
N ILE A 335 11.53 -0.72 13.11
CA ILE A 335 10.59 0.16 13.82
C ILE A 335 9.15 -0.14 13.38
N LEU A 336 8.90 -0.20 12.06
CA LEU A 336 7.59 -0.56 11.50
C LEU A 336 7.15 -1.96 11.95
N ALA A 337 8.03 -2.95 11.84
CA ALA A 337 7.77 -4.33 12.23
C ALA A 337 7.39 -4.48 13.72
N ALA A 338 7.99 -3.66 14.60
CA ALA A 338 7.70 -3.69 16.02
C ALA A 338 6.30 -3.18 16.38
N ARG A 339 5.56 -2.57 15.44
CA ARG A 339 4.29 -1.88 15.70
C ARG A 339 4.38 -0.91 16.87
N LYS A 340 5.58 -0.40 17.16
CA LYS A 340 5.71 0.75 18.04
C LYS A 340 5.02 1.87 17.28
N ARG A 341 3.76 2.15 17.62
CA ARG A 341 3.14 3.43 17.32
C ARG A 341 4.22 4.44 17.72
N ALA A 342 4.76 5.19 16.75
CA ALA A 342 5.22 6.51 17.09
C ALA A 342 4.03 7.11 17.82
N GLY A 343 4.18 7.28 19.13
CA GLY A 343 3.08 7.63 20.00
C GLY A 343 2.39 8.85 19.42
N VAL A 344 1.07 8.90 19.61
CA VAL A 344 0.32 10.14 19.68
C VAL A 344 1.18 11.15 20.45
N GLY A 345 1.85 12.06 19.74
CA GLY A 345 2.88 12.94 20.32
C GLY A 345 4.03 13.37 19.40
N ASP A 346 4.44 12.57 18.41
CA ASP A 346 5.58 12.95 17.53
C ASP A 346 5.16 13.59 16.19
N HIS A 347 4.00 14.25 16.18
CA HIS A 347 3.64 15.21 15.15
C HIS A 347 3.93 16.63 15.66
N ALA A 348 5.19 17.02 15.56
CA ALA A 348 5.60 18.42 15.49
C ALA A 348 6.31 18.64 14.15
#